data_AF-A0A977L635-F1
#
_entry.id   AF-A0A977L635-F1
#
_cell.length_a   1.000
_cell.length_b   1.000
_cell.length_c   1.000
_cell.angle_alpha   90.00
_cell.angle_beta   90.00
_cell.angle_gamma   90.00
#
_symmetry.space_group_name_H-M   'P 1'
#
loop_
_entity.id
_entity.type
_entity.pdbx_description
1 polymer ?
#
loop_
_entity_poly.entity_id
_entity_poly.type
_entity_poly.pdbx_seq_one_letter_code
_entity_poly.pdbx_strand_id
1 'polypeptide(L)'
;MVLPPIVQTPSGSQPSRWKIYARNSALIIAALLIFLFSLDLMIAALEQLGNVATEVILTATSNPFTGLFIGLLVTAIIQSSSATTSLVVALVASGSISLQGAVPIIMGANVGTTITSTLVSLSFITKRKEFRRAVAAGTYHDFFNILTVLILFPLEYYFGFLSELARSLSKIFAQPNGPLVTDFTMLGGLFSPLIHFLKGIINNGFVLGVIAIALLFGSILFFRKIITNIMGFGTPERFQQFFFKNTYKSFGWGLLTTAAIRSSTVTTSLVVPLVAKKVVKLQAAAPFILGANIGTTVTAFLASTFNSNAAISIALAHFLFNFIGVLIFLPIPYIKDLPLKLAIGLGKLTIKYRLVGFSYVLFTFFFIPFALIYLGKNLVGLSEATYIVKEKDGKIMYRNLLIKKYDGNQFSRWTTEDNKELNEPNVISVYRRQNILIINNELFELNRPGFCRDGEDDNGKFNMCIREIIPTYTFAKGEKQLQVYVFEKQSYEPARVDSTTVRTYVSASDNLIVKKETVNKHGQIIKSEALQKLVKK
;
A
#
# COMPACT_ATOMS: atom_id res chain seq x y z
N MET A 1 -25.05 67.63 -46.87
CA MET A 1 -24.00 66.59 -46.80
C MET A 1 -24.59 65.41 -46.05
N VAL A 2 -25.06 64.39 -46.76
CA VAL A 2 -25.69 63.19 -46.19
C VAL A 2 -24.57 62.16 -46.00
N LEU A 3 -24.37 61.68 -44.78
CA LEU A 3 -23.40 60.62 -44.47
C LEU A 3 -23.80 59.32 -45.19
N PRO A 4 -22.84 58.56 -45.74
CA PRO A 4 -23.15 57.30 -46.40
C PRO A 4 -23.61 56.24 -45.36
N PRO A 5 -24.40 55.24 -45.78
CA PRO A 5 -24.88 54.21 -44.87
C PRO A 5 -23.74 53.29 -44.41
N ILE A 6 -23.80 52.90 -43.14
CA ILE A 6 -22.89 51.93 -42.52
C ILE A 6 -23.08 50.58 -43.24
N VAL A 7 -22.05 50.15 -43.97
CA VAL A 7 -21.97 48.80 -44.54
C VAL A 7 -21.91 47.81 -43.37
N GLN A 8 -22.99 47.05 -43.17
CA GLN A 8 -22.96 45.87 -42.31
C GLN A 8 -22.04 44.84 -42.94
N THR A 9 -20.89 44.58 -42.31
CA THR A 9 -20.06 43.42 -42.63
C THR A 9 -20.85 42.13 -42.37
N PRO A 10 -20.74 41.09 -43.22
CA PRO A 10 -21.50 39.85 -43.04
C PRO A 10 -21.15 39.22 -41.69
N SER A 11 -22.17 38.78 -40.95
CA SER A 11 -22.00 38.01 -39.73
C SER A 11 -21.14 36.78 -40.03
N GLY A 12 -19.90 36.76 -39.55
CA GLY A 12 -19.11 35.53 -39.50
C GLY A 12 -19.94 34.47 -38.78
N SER A 13 -20.16 33.35 -39.45
CA SER A 13 -20.97 32.24 -38.94
C SER A 13 -20.45 31.83 -37.56
N GLN A 14 -21.25 32.06 -36.51
CA GLN A 14 -20.90 31.53 -35.19
C GLN A 14 -20.78 30.01 -35.34
N PRO A 15 -19.65 29.40 -34.91
CA PRO A 15 -19.47 27.96 -35.07
C PRO A 15 -20.63 27.24 -34.39
N SER A 16 -21.26 26.29 -35.11
CA SER A 16 -22.42 25.57 -34.59
C SER A 16 -22.08 24.97 -33.23
N ARG A 17 -23.01 25.09 -32.26
CA ARG A 17 -22.78 24.67 -30.87
C ARG A 17 -22.23 23.23 -30.78
N TRP A 18 -22.69 22.33 -31.64
CA TRP A 18 -22.18 20.96 -31.78
C TRP A 18 -20.68 20.88 -32.09
N LYS A 19 -20.15 21.71 -33.02
CA LYS A 19 -18.71 21.72 -33.34
C LYS A 19 -17.86 22.14 -32.13
N ILE A 20 -18.37 23.06 -31.31
CA ILE A 20 -17.70 23.48 -30.08
C ILE A 20 -17.71 22.34 -29.05
N TYR A 21 -18.84 21.66 -28.85
CA TYR A 21 -18.93 20.50 -27.96
C TYR A 21 -18.04 19.34 -28.44
N ALA A 22 -18.08 18.98 -29.71
CA ALA A 22 -17.26 17.92 -30.29
C ALA A 22 -15.76 18.21 -30.13
N ARG A 23 -15.32 19.43 -30.46
CA ARG A 23 -13.93 19.87 -30.27
C ARG A 23 -13.51 19.78 -28.80
N ASN A 24 -14.35 20.29 -27.90
CA ASN A 24 -14.03 20.36 -26.48
C ASN A 24 -14.01 18.95 -25.84
N SER A 25 -14.94 18.07 -26.23
CA SER A 25 -14.92 16.66 -25.85
C SER A 25 -13.69 15.93 -26.39
N ALA A 26 -13.33 16.15 -27.66
CA ALA A 26 -12.11 15.57 -28.24
C ALA A 26 -10.84 16.03 -27.52
N LEU A 27 -10.76 17.30 -27.12
CA LEU A 27 -9.64 17.83 -26.33
C LEU A 27 -9.57 17.20 -24.94
N ILE A 28 -10.70 17.02 -24.26
CA ILE A 28 -10.75 16.33 -22.96
C ILE A 28 -10.29 14.88 -23.12
N ILE A 29 -10.80 14.17 -24.12
CA ILE A 29 -10.42 12.78 -24.40
C ILE A 29 -8.93 12.70 -24.72
N ALA A 30 -8.40 13.59 -25.56
CA ALA A 30 -6.98 13.62 -25.87
C ALA A 30 -6.11 13.87 -24.62
N ALA A 31 -6.50 14.84 -23.78
CA ALA A 31 -5.79 15.11 -22.54
C ALA A 31 -5.85 13.92 -21.56
N LEU A 32 -7.01 13.25 -21.49
CA LEU A 32 -7.18 12.03 -20.70
C LEU A 32 -6.30 10.89 -21.26
N LEU A 33 -6.24 10.69 -22.58
CA LEU A 33 -5.41 9.67 -23.20
C LEU A 33 -3.93 9.91 -22.98
N ILE A 34 -3.45 11.16 -23.09
CA ILE A 34 -2.05 11.51 -22.79
C ILE A 34 -1.75 11.25 -21.31
N PHE A 35 -2.69 11.60 -20.42
CA PHE A 35 -2.56 11.31 -18.99
C PHE A 35 -2.49 9.79 -18.73
N LEU A 36 -3.41 9.01 -19.28
CA LEU A 36 -3.42 7.55 -19.11
C LEU A 36 -2.17 6.90 -19.73
N PHE A 37 -1.72 7.37 -20.88
CA PHE A 37 -0.45 6.95 -21.48
C PHE A 37 0.74 7.24 -20.57
N SER A 38 0.80 8.43 -19.96
CA SER A 38 1.88 8.78 -19.03
C SER A 38 1.88 7.90 -17.78
N LEU A 39 0.71 7.43 -17.33
CA LEU A 39 0.61 6.47 -16.23
C LEU A 39 1.09 5.07 -16.64
N ASP A 40 0.65 4.55 -17.79
CA ASP A 40 1.11 3.23 -18.26
C ASP A 40 2.62 3.25 -18.56
N LEU A 41 3.16 4.36 -19.07
CA LEU A 41 4.61 4.57 -19.25
C LEU A 41 5.36 4.64 -17.91
N MET A 42 4.76 5.24 -16.87
CA MET A 42 5.31 5.24 -15.52
C MET A 42 5.38 3.81 -14.96
N ILE A 43 4.31 3.02 -15.09
CA ILE A 43 4.29 1.61 -14.66
C ILE A 43 5.40 0.83 -15.38
N ALA A 44 5.50 0.99 -16.69
CA ALA A 44 6.56 0.40 -17.51
C ALA A 44 7.99 0.82 -17.11
N ALA A 45 8.19 2.07 -16.71
CA ALA A 45 9.46 2.56 -16.18
C ALA A 45 9.79 1.94 -14.82
N LEU A 46 8.77 1.79 -13.96
CA LEU A 46 8.90 1.14 -12.66
C LEU A 46 9.17 -0.35 -12.78
N GLU A 47 8.63 -1.04 -13.79
CA GLU A 47 8.98 -2.43 -14.12
C GLU A 47 10.46 -2.56 -14.47
N GLN A 48 11.02 -1.65 -15.29
CA GLN A 48 12.46 -1.62 -15.56
C GLN A 48 13.29 -1.28 -14.31
N LEU A 49 12.72 -0.51 -13.37
CA LEU A 49 13.28 -0.22 -12.05
C LEU A 49 12.87 -1.28 -11.00
N GLY A 50 12.25 -2.39 -11.41
CA GLY A 50 11.45 -3.26 -10.55
C GLY A 50 12.21 -3.79 -9.35
N ASN A 51 13.51 -4.04 -9.51
CA ASN A 51 14.38 -4.49 -8.42
C ASN A 51 14.48 -3.42 -7.31
N VAL A 52 14.62 -2.14 -7.66
CA VAL A 52 14.77 -1.04 -6.69
C VAL A 52 13.46 -0.75 -5.96
N ALA A 53 12.33 -0.66 -6.69
CA ALA A 53 11.03 -0.39 -6.08
C ALA A 53 10.58 -1.55 -5.18
N THR A 54 10.80 -2.79 -5.64
CA THR A 54 10.52 -4.00 -4.86
C THR A 54 11.43 -4.07 -3.65
N GLU A 55 12.74 -3.85 -3.79
CA GLU A 55 13.69 -3.87 -2.67
C GLU A 55 13.40 -2.79 -1.61
N VAL A 56 13.03 -1.57 -2.03
CA VAL A 56 12.60 -0.51 -1.11
C VAL A 56 11.33 -0.90 -0.35
N ILE A 57 10.34 -1.47 -1.04
CA ILE A 57 9.09 -1.92 -0.40
C ILE A 57 9.32 -3.15 0.49
N LEU A 58 10.18 -4.09 0.09
CA LEU A 58 10.57 -5.25 0.89
C LEU A 58 11.32 -4.83 2.16
N THR A 59 12.18 -3.82 2.06
CA THR A 59 12.83 -3.19 3.22
C THR A 59 11.79 -2.56 4.16
N ALA A 60 10.74 -1.95 3.60
CA ALA A 60 9.62 -1.34 4.32
C ALA A 60 8.83 -2.32 5.18
N THR A 61 8.79 -3.60 4.83
CA THR A 61 8.08 -4.63 5.61
C THR A 61 8.68 -4.87 6.99
N SER A 62 9.90 -4.39 7.22
CA SER A 62 10.63 -4.60 8.47
C SER A 62 10.12 -3.73 9.62
N ASN A 63 9.20 -2.79 9.39
CA ASN A 63 8.56 -2.00 10.45
C ASN A 63 7.27 -1.36 9.89
N PRO A 64 6.07 -1.62 10.45
CA PRO A 64 4.81 -1.02 10.00
C PRO A 64 4.85 0.51 9.86
N PHE A 65 5.55 1.20 10.77
CA PHE A 65 5.72 2.65 10.72
C PHE A 65 6.57 3.08 9.53
N THR A 66 7.66 2.35 9.25
CA THR A 66 8.50 2.59 8.06
C THR A 66 7.73 2.25 6.78
N GLY A 67 6.92 1.19 6.80
CA GLY A 67 5.98 0.80 5.74
C GLY A 67 5.07 1.95 5.32
N LEU A 68 4.48 2.65 6.29
CA LEU A 68 3.63 3.81 6.03
C LEU A 68 4.37 4.93 5.27
N PHE A 69 5.56 5.32 5.73
CA PHE A 69 6.28 6.40 5.06
C PHE A 69 6.86 6.00 3.71
N ILE A 70 7.24 4.73 3.53
CA ILE A 70 7.66 4.23 2.21
C ILE A 70 6.49 4.22 1.24
N GLY A 71 5.29 3.77 1.65
CA GLY A 71 4.10 3.83 0.81
C GLY A 71 3.74 5.27 0.40
N LEU A 72 3.89 6.22 1.33
CA LEU A 72 3.75 7.65 1.07
C LEU A 72 4.76 8.14 0.05
N LEU A 73 6.06 7.88 0.25
CA LEU A 73 7.13 8.34 -0.65
C LEU A 73 7.02 7.73 -2.04
N VAL A 74 6.85 6.41 -2.12
CA VAL A 74 6.68 5.68 -3.38
C VAL A 74 5.50 6.28 -4.15
N THR A 75 4.36 6.50 -3.49
CA THR A 75 3.21 7.11 -4.16
C THR A 75 3.42 8.59 -4.48
N ALA A 76 4.12 9.35 -3.66
CA ALA A 76 4.41 10.75 -3.94
C ALA A 76 5.37 10.91 -5.13
N ILE A 77 6.29 9.96 -5.34
CA ILE A 77 7.18 9.91 -6.50
C ILE A 77 6.42 9.44 -7.75
N ILE A 78 5.68 8.34 -7.63
CA ILE A 78 4.94 7.72 -8.74
C ILE A 78 3.70 8.56 -9.14
N GLN A 79 3.15 9.33 -8.20
CA GLN A 79 1.93 10.13 -8.34
C GLN A 79 0.66 9.31 -8.63
N SER A 80 0.68 8.00 -8.31
CA SER A 80 -0.46 7.10 -8.53
C SER A 80 -0.56 6.07 -7.40
N SER A 81 -1.48 6.27 -6.44
CA SER A 81 -1.74 5.26 -5.41
C SER A 81 -2.23 3.94 -5.98
N SER A 82 -2.94 3.96 -7.12
CA SER A 82 -3.40 2.71 -7.75
C SER A 82 -2.22 1.86 -8.21
N ALA A 83 -1.17 2.47 -8.78
CA ALA A 83 0.05 1.77 -9.16
C ALA A 83 0.78 1.22 -7.93
N THR A 84 0.94 2.03 -6.87
CA THR A 84 1.54 1.56 -5.61
C THR A 84 0.74 0.41 -4.98
N THR A 85 -0.59 0.54 -4.92
CA THR A 85 -1.47 -0.50 -4.37
C THR A 85 -1.40 -1.79 -5.18
N SER A 86 -1.40 -1.71 -6.53
CA SER A 86 -1.25 -2.89 -7.39
C SER A 86 0.09 -3.59 -7.16
N LEU A 87 1.18 -2.85 -7.00
CA LEU A 87 2.48 -3.42 -6.64
C LEU A 87 2.44 -4.14 -5.29
N VAL A 88 1.85 -3.51 -4.27
CA VAL A 88 1.66 -4.14 -2.95
C VAL A 88 0.79 -5.39 -3.03
N VAL A 89 -0.28 -5.36 -3.85
CA VAL A 89 -1.14 -6.52 -4.12
C VAL A 89 -0.32 -7.67 -4.71
N ALA A 90 0.52 -7.41 -5.72
CA ALA A 90 1.38 -8.42 -6.33
C ALA A 90 2.39 -9.00 -5.32
N LEU A 91 2.96 -8.16 -4.46
CA LEU A 91 3.92 -8.58 -3.43
C LEU A 91 3.28 -9.42 -2.32
N VAL A 92 2.01 -9.20 -1.98
CA VAL A 92 1.31 -10.08 -1.05
C VAL A 92 0.82 -11.34 -1.74
N ALA A 93 0.38 -11.26 -3.00
CA ALA A 93 -0.04 -12.43 -3.78
C ALA A 93 1.10 -13.43 -3.99
N SER A 94 2.34 -12.96 -4.14
CA SER A 94 3.56 -13.79 -4.18
C SER A 94 4.01 -14.31 -2.80
N GLY A 95 3.38 -13.88 -1.70
CA GLY A 95 3.82 -14.21 -0.35
C GLY A 95 5.05 -13.42 0.14
N SER A 96 5.57 -12.51 -0.68
CA SER A 96 6.71 -11.65 -0.34
C SER A 96 6.40 -10.70 0.82
N ILE A 97 5.13 -10.32 1.02
CA ILE A 97 4.67 -9.44 2.11
C ILE A 97 3.40 -10.01 2.73
N SER A 98 3.24 -9.89 4.06
CA SER A 98 1.97 -10.25 4.72
C SER A 98 0.92 -9.15 4.56
N LEU A 99 -0.36 -9.48 4.69
CA LEU A 99 -1.43 -8.47 4.70
C LEU A 99 -1.17 -7.38 5.74
N GLN A 100 -0.79 -7.76 6.96
CA GLN A 100 -0.47 -6.83 8.05
C GLN A 100 0.73 -5.93 7.73
N GLY A 101 1.73 -6.42 6.98
CA GLY A 101 2.83 -5.59 6.48
C GLY A 101 2.42 -4.66 5.34
N ALA A 102 1.42 -5.04 4.56
CA ALA A 102 0.92 -4.29 3.40
C ALA A 102 0.00 -3.13 3.79
N VAL A 103 -0.88 -3.30 4.79
CA VAL A 103 -1.86 -2.28 5.16
C VAL A 103 -1.23 -0.92 5.50
N PRO A 104 -0.14 -0.82 6.28
CA PRO A 104 0.55 0.45 6.51
C PRO A 104 1.05 1.11 5.21
N ILE A 105 1.59 0.34 4.28
CA ILE A 105 2.05 0.85 2.97
C ILE A 105 0.86 1.44 2.19
N ILE A 106 -0.30 0.77 2.22
CA ILE A 106 -1.54 1.28 1.61
C ILE A 106 -2.00 2.57 2.29
N MET A 107 -1.95 2.69 3.62
CA MET A 107 -2.26 3.94 4.31
C MET A 107 -1.34 5.07 3.84
N GLY A 108 -0.04 4.79 3.76
CA GLY A 108 0.97 5.67 3.21
C GLY A 108 0.62 6.14 1.80
N ALA A 109 0.28 5.20 0.92
CA ALA A 109 -0.08 5.49 -0.46
C ALA A 109 -1.27 6.45 -0.58
N ASN A 110 -2.29 6.30 0.29
CA ASN A 110 -3.41 7.24 0.31
C ASN A 110 -2.99 8.66 0.71
N VAL A 111 -2.06 8.81 1.65
CA VAL A 111 -1.47 10.13 1.96
C VAL A 111 -0.66 10.65 0.78
N GLY A 112 0.21 9.82 0.20
CA GLY A 112 1.09 10.19 -0.92
C GLY A 112 0.34 10.75 -2.13
N THR A 113 -0.81 10.17 -2.49
CA THR A 113 -1.67 10.63 -3.60
C THR A 113 -2.10 12.09 -3.50
N THR A 114 -2.12 12.66 -2.30
CA THR A 114 -2.62 14.03 -2.08
C THR A 114 -1.64 15.12 -2.55
N ILE A 115 -0.36 14.78 -2.74
CA ILE A 115 0.68 15.72 -3.18
C ILE A 115 0.32 16.43 -4.50
N THR A 116 -0.36 15.75 -5.43
CA THR A 116 -0.68 16.28 -6.76
C THR A 116 -1.55 17.53 -6.67
N SER A 117 -2.61 17.47 -5.86
CA SER A 117 -3.53 18.60 -5.66
C SER A 117 -2.82 19.79 -5.01
N THR A 118 -1.91 19.52 -4.07
CA THR A 118 -1.11 20.55 -3.42
C THR A 118 -0.08 21.15 -4.38
N LEU A 119 0.57 20.38 -5.25
CA LEU A 119 1.43 20.89 -6.31
C LEU A 119 0.67 21.75 -7.32
N VAL A 120 -0.54 21.33 -7.72
CA VAL A 120 -1.41 22.14 -8.58
C VAL A 120 -1.74 23.48 -7.94
N SER A 121 -1.88 23.54 -6.60
CA SER A 121 -2.11 24.79 -5.90
C SER A 121 -0.95 25.80 -6.04
N LEU A 122 0.30 25.31 -6.15
CA LEU A 122 1.50 26.15 -6.34
C LEU A 122 1.49 26.89 -7.68
N SER A 123 0.75 26.40 -8.68
CA SER A 123 0.59 27.11 -9.97
C SER A 123 -0.12 28.48 -9.84
N PHE A 124 -0.72 28.78 -8.68
CA PHE A 124 -1.36 30.05 -8.39
C PHE A 124 -0.50 31.02 -7.57
N ILE A 125 0.76 30.66 -7.25
CA ILE A 125 1.65 31.37 -6.30
C ILE A 125 1.83 32.88 -6.60
N THR A 126 1.72 33.28 -7.86
CA THR A 126 1.82 34.68 -8.31
C THR A 126 0.63 35.52 -7.85
N LYS A 127 -0.56 34.94 -7.73
CA LYS A 127 -1.82 35.63 -7.41
C LYS A 127 -2.27 35.37 -5.98
N ARG A 128 -1.87 36.23 -5.02
CA ARG A 128 -2.07 36.03 -3.57
C ARG A 128 -3.46 35.50 -3.15
N LYS A 129 -4.54 36.14 -3.62
CA LYS A 129 -5.92 35.75 -3.24
C LYS A 129 -6.35 34.42 -3.86
N GLU A 130 -5.92 34.12 -5.09
CA GLU A 130 -6.16 32.82 -5.74
C GLU A 130 -5.31 31.74 -5.08
N PHE A 131 -4.03 32.01 -4.82
CA PHE A 131 -3.10 31.11 -4.15
C PHE A 131 -3.61 30.63 -2.80
N ARG A 132 -4.09 31.53 -1.93
CA ARG A 132 -4.72 31.15 -0.65
C ARG A 132 -5.80 30.08 -0.83
N ARG A 133 -6.70 30.31 -1.79
CA ARG A 133 -7.86 29.45 -2.04
C ARG A 133 -7.41 28.14 -2.67
N ALA A 134 -6.42 28.20 -3.57
CA ALA A 134 -5.81 27.04 -4.19
C ALA A 134 -5.14 26.14 -3.15
N VAL A 135 -4.33 26.71 -2.25
CA VAL A 135 -3.64 25.96 -1.19
C VAL A 135 -4.64 25.30 -0.26
N ALA A 136 -5.66 26.05 0.18
CA ALA A 136 -6.73 25.48 1.02
C ALA A 136 -7.50 24.34 0.32
N ALA A 137 -7.67 24.40 -1.00
CA ALA A 137 -8.29 23.31 -1.75
C ALA A 137 -7.34 22.13 -1.95
N GLY A 138 -6.07 22.40 -2.26
CA GLY A 138 -5.04 21.39 -2.48
C GLY A 138 -4.79 20.55 -1.24
N THR A 139 -4.59 21.22 -0.10
CA THR A 139 -4.23 20.55 1.16
C THR A 139 -5.42 20.01 1.94
N TYR A 140 -6.67 20.22 1.49
CA TYR A 140 -7.83 19.65 2.16
C TYR A 140 -7.77 18.12 2.14
N HIS A 141 -7.39 17.54 0.99
CA HIS A 141 -7.22 16.11 0.84
C HIS A 141 -6.09 15.59 1.73
N ASP A 142 -4.97 16.31 1.79
CA ASP A 142 -3.82 16.00 2.64
C ASP A 142 -4.25 15.90 4.11
N PHE A 143 -4.89 16.95 4.65
CA PHE A 143 -5.34 16.97 6.04
C PHE A 143 -6.34 15.86 6.34
N PHE A 144 -7.27 15.58 5.43
CA PHE A 144 -8.20 14.46 5.60
C PHE A 144 -7.46 13.12 5.71
N ASN A 145 -6.53 12.82 4.81
CA ASN A 145 -5.82 11.54 4.82
C ASN A 145 -4.83 11.44 5.99
N ILE A 146 -4.13 12.52 6.33
CA ILE A 146 -3.22 12.57 7.49
C ILE A 146 -4.01 12.35 8.79
N LEU A 147 -5.15 13.02 8.97
CA LEU A 147 -5.98 12.83 10.16
C LEU A 147 -6.57 11.41 10.22
N THR A 148 -6.98 10.85 9.09
CA THR A 148 -7.43 9.45 9.01
C THR A 148 -6.31 8.49 9.42
N VAL A 149 -5.08 8.70 8.94
CA VAL A 149 -3.89 7.91 9.35
C VAL A 149 -3.64 8.05 10.86
N LEU A 150 -3.69 9.26 11.41
CA LEU A 150 -3.44 9.48 12.85
C LEU A 150 -4.43 8.72 13.75
N ILE A 151 -5.62 8.41 13.25
CA ILE A 151 -6.64 7.62 13.96
C ILE A 151 -6.48 6.12 13.67
N LEU A 152 -6.38 5.74 12.39
CA LEU A 152 -6.44 4.34 11.98
C LEU A 152 -5.10 3.61 12.09
N PHE A 153 -3.96 4.29 11.96
CA PHE A 153 -2.65 3.65 12.04
C PHE A 153 -2.36 3.09 13.44
N PRO A 154 -2.60 3.81 14.57
CA PRO A 154 -2.45 3.20 15.90
C PRO A 154 -3.37 2.00 16.10
N LEU A 155 -4.62 2.06 15.60
CA LEU A 155 -5.56 0.94 15.69
C LEU A 155 -5.08 -0.28 14.88
N GLU A 156 -4.53 -0.05 13.70
CA GLU A 156 -3.90 -1.10 12.91
C GLU A 156 -2.66 -1.66 13.61
N TYR A 157 -1.80 -0.80 14.15
CA TYR A 157 -0.54 -1.18 14.78
C TYR A 157 -0.74 -2.07 16.01
N TYR A 158 -1.69 -1.73 16.88
CA TYR A 158 -1.92 -2.48 18.12
C TYR A 158 -2.91 -3.64 17.98
N PHE A 159 -3.90 -3.52 17.10
CA PHE A 159 -5.02 -4.48 17.02
C PHE A 159 -5.17 -5.17 15.66
N GLY A 160 -4.41 -4.77 14.64
CA GLY A 160 -4.61 -5.23 13.26
C GLY A 160 -5.99 -4.85 12.70
N PHE A 161 -6.60 -3.77 13.22
CA PHE A 161 -8.02 -3.48 13.00
C PHE A 161 -8.46 -3.52 11.53
N LEU A 162 -7.72 -2.86 10.63
CA LEU A 162 -8.05 -2.83 9.20
C LEU A 162 -7.71 -4.15 8.52
N SER A 163 -6.56 -4.75 8.84
CA SER A 163 -6.16 -6.06 8.31
C SER A 163 -7.20 -7.14 8.64
N GLU A 164 -7.67 -7.19 9.88
CA GLU A 164 -8.55 -8.26 10.33
C GLU A 164 -9.98 -8.05 9.83
N LEU A 165 -10.43 -6.79 9.76
CA LEU A 165 -11.71 -6.44 9.15
C LEU A 165 -11.70 -6.77 7.65
N ALA A 166 -10.64 -6.41 6.93
CA ALA A 166 -10.50 -6.71 5.51
C ALA A 166 -10.46 -8.22 5.23
N ARG A 167 -9.72 -8.98 6.06
CA ARG A 167 -9.67 -10.45 6.00
C ARG A 167 -11.01 -11.11 6.32
N SER A 168 -11.79 -10.50 7.21
CA SER A 168 -13.13 -10.99 7.56
C SER A 168 -14.11 -10.75 6.42
N LEU A 169 -14.09 -9.56 5.82
CA LEU A 169 -14.94 -9.21 4.68
C LEU A 169 -14.53 -9.96 3.41
N SER A 170 -13.25 -10.27 3.22
CA SER A 170 -12.80 -10.99 2.01
C SER A 170 -13.36 -12.40 1.91
N LYS A 171 -13.72 -13.04 3.04
CA LYS A 171 -14.36 -14.37 3.05
C LYS A 171 -15.75 -14.40 2.42
N ILE A 172 -16.42 -13.23 2.32
CA ILE A 172 -17.72 -13.10 1.67
C ILE A 172 -17.58 -13.21 0.15
N PHE A 173 -16.40 -12.87 -0.39
CA PHE A 173 -16.11 -13.00 -1.80
C PHE A 173 -15.73 -14.45 -2.12
N ALA A 174 -16.30 -15.01 -3.19
CA ALA A 174 -15.96 -16.35 -3.66
C ALA A 174 -14.47 -16.43 -4.04
N GLN A 175 -13.84 -17.58 -3.82
CA GLN A 175 -12.45 -17.78 -4.21
C GLN A 175 -12.31 -17.60 -5.74
N PRO A 176 -11.46 -16.68 -6.22
CA PRO A 176 -11.22 -16.52 -7.64
C PRO A 176 -10.59 -17.79 -8.21
N ASN A 177 -11.33 -18.51 -9.05
CA ASN A 177 -10.80 -19.62 -9.85
C ASN A 177 -10.25 -19.03 -11.15
N GLY A 178 -9.06 -18.42 -11.10
CA GLY A 178 -8.42 -17.84 -12.27
C GLY A 178 -6.91 -17.66 -12.07
N PRO A 179 -6.12 -17.65 -13.16
CA PRO A 179 -4.71 -17.31 -13.09
C PRO A 179 -4.54 -15.88 -12.55
N LEU A 180 -3.49 -15.66 -11.76
CA LEU A 180 -3.11 -14.33 -11.28
C LEU A 180 -2.85 -13.42 -12.48
N VAL A 181 -3.67 -12.38 -12.64
CA VAL A 181 -3.47 -11.34 -13.66
C VAL A 181 -2.62 -10.23 -13.04
N THR A 182 -1.34 -10.23 -13.35
CA THR A 182 -0.36 -9.24 -12.87
C THR A 182 -0.28 -7.98 -13.74
N ASP A 183 -0.78 -8.03 -14.97
CA ASP A 183 -0.65 -6.94 -15.95
C ASP A 183 -1.73 -5.86 -15.75
N PHE A 184 -1.45 -4.93 -14.84
CA PHE A 184 -2.25 -3.73 -14.62
C PHE A 184 -1.98 -2.68 -15.72
N THR A 185 -2.57 -2.85 -16.89
CA THR A 185 -2.66 -1.77 -17.89
C THR A 185 -3.98 -1.04 -17.72
N MET A 186 -3.97 0.30 -17.61
CA MET A 186 -5.17 1.09 -17.30
C MET A 186 -6.29 0.93 -18.34
N LEU A 187 -5.92 0.61 -19.58
CA LEU A 187 -6.80 0.43 -20.75
C LEU A 187 -6.63 -0.93 -21.45
N GLY A 188 -6.19 -1.97 -20.74
CA GLY A 188 -6.07 -3.32 -21.33
C GLY A 188 -5.03 -3.39 -22.46
N GLY A 189 -3.93 -2.67 -22.31
CA GLY A 189 -2.80 -2.72 -23.24
C GLY A 189 -2.92 -1.82 -24.46
N LEU A 190 -3.89 -0.89 -24.53
CA LEU A 190 -4.02 0.06 -25.66
C LEU A 190 -2.69 0.74 -26.02
N PHE A 191 -1.90 1.10 -25.01
CA PHE A 191 -0.61 1.77 -25.17
C PHE A 191 0.59 0.81 -25.21
N SER A 192 0.39 -0.49 -25.07
CA SER A 192 1.50 -1.46 -24.99
C SER A 192 2.44 -1.40 -26.20
N PRO A 193 1.98 -1.25 -27.47
CA PRO A 193 2.90 -1.21 -28.61
C PRO A 193 3.83 0.01 -28.55
N LEU A 194 3.27 1.17 -28.17
CA LEU A 194 4.03 2.41 -28.04
C LEU A 194 5.01 2.34 -26.87
N ILE A 195 4.60 1.72 -25.76
CA ILE A 195 5.46 1.52 -24.60
C ILE A 195 6.61 0.56 -24.93
N HIS A 196 6.35 -0.56 -25.61
CA HIS A 196 7.39 -1.48 -26.05
C HIS A 196 8.39 -0.81 -26.99
N PHE A 197 7.91 0.00 -27.93
CA PHE A 197 8.76 0.80 -28.81
C PHE A 197 9.65 1.76 -28.00
N LEU A 198 9.09 2.49 -27.03
CA LEU A 198 9.85 3.40 -26.17
C LEU A 198 10.85 2.66 -25.27
N LYS A 199 10.48 1.50 -24.71
CA LYS A 199 11.40 0.64 -23.94
C LYS A 199 12.58 0.17 -24.80
N GLY A 200 12.33 -0.13 -26.08
CA GLY A 200 13.38 -0.55 -27.02
C GLY A 200 14.40 0.56 -27.35
N ILE A 201 13.97 1.82 -27.34
CA ILE A 201 14.85 2.98 -27.55
C ILE A 201 15.53 3.41 -26.25
N ILE A 202 14.79 3.39 -25.14
CA ILE A 202 15.22 3.89 -23.84
C ILE A 202 15.36 2.70 -22.89
N ASN A 203 16.54 2.07 -22.92
CA ASN A 203 16.90 0.96 -22.03
C ASN A 203 17.40 1.45 -20.65
N ASN A 204 16.70 2.43 -20.07
CA ASN A 204 17.00 2.93 -18.73
C ASN A 204 15.70 3.37 -18.05
N GLY A 205 15.27 2.59 -17.05
CA GLY A 205 14.03 2.84 -16.32
C GLY A 205 13.99 4.18 -15.59
N PHE A 206 15.14 4.74 -15.18
CA PHE A 206 15.19 6.06 -14.54
C PHE A 206 14.88 7.17 -15.56
N VAL A 207 15.48 7.11 -16.75
CA VAL A 207 15.22 8.08 -17.83
C VAL A 207 13.76 7.96 -18.30
N LEU A 208 13.28 6.73 -18.49
CA LEU A 208 11.89 6.47 -18.85
C LEU A 208 10.93 7.01 -17.78
N GLY A 209 11.27 6.86 -16.50
CA GLY A 209 10.52 7.39 -15.37
C GLY A 209 10.49 8.93 -15.35
N VAL A 210 11.62 9.60 -15.58
CA VAL A 210 11.66 11.06 -15.70
C VAL A 210 10.79 11.56 -16.84
N ILE A 211 10.81 10.88 -18.00
CA ILE A 211 9.94 11.21 -19.13
C ILE A 211 8.47 11.01 -18.78
N ALA A 212 8.13 9.89 -18.13
CA ALA A 212 6.77 9.61 -17.67
C ALA A 212 6.28 10.68 -16.68
N ILE A 213 7.12 11.10 -15.72
CA ILE A 213 6.82 12.19 -14.78
C ILE A 213 6.59 13.50 -15.56
N ALA A 214 7.48 13.86 -16.48
CA ALA A 214 7.36 15.09 -17.25
C ALA A 214 6.08 15.10 -18.10
N LEU A 215 5.74 13.98 -18.76
CA LEU A 215 4.49 13.81 -19.51
C LEU A 215 3.28 13.87 -18.60
N LEU A 216 3.33 13.27 -17.41
CA LEU A 216 2.26 13.32 -16.43
C LEU A 216 1.99 14.76 -16.00
N PHE A 217 3.02 15.50 -15.57
CA PHE A 217 2.89 16.92 -15.22
C PHE A 217 2.41 17.76 -16.41
N GLY A 218 2.96 17.53 -17.61
CA GLY A 218 2.54 18.19 -18.83
C GLY A 218 1.07 17.95 -19.15
N SER A 219 0.61 16.72 -19.02
CA SER A 219 -0.78 16.33 -19.24
C SER A 219 -1.73 16.99 -18.23
N ILE A 220 -1.35 17.08 -16.95
CA ILE A 220 -2.14 17.76 -15.92
C ILE A 220 -2.25 19.26 -16.22
N LEU A 221 -1.15 19.90 -16.61
CA LEU A 221 -1.15 21.32 -17.00
C LEU A 221 -2.01 21.57 -18.26
N PHE A 222 -1.96 20.64 -19.23
CA PHE A 222 -2.77 20.67 -20.43
C PHE A 222 -4.27 20.46 -20.12
N PHE A 223 -4.58 19.46 -19.31
CA PHE A 223 -5.93 19.15 -18.84
C PHE A 223 -6.52 20.35 -18.07
N ARG A 224 -5.74 21.00 -17.20
CA ARG A 224 -6.11 22.26 -16.53
C ARG A 224 -6.45 23.36 -17.53
N LYS A 225 -5.62 23.55 -18.57
CA LYS A 225 -5.82 24.58 -19.60
C LYS A 225 -7.12 24.33 -20.37
N ILE A 226 -7.36 23.08 -20.74
CA ILE A 226 -8.58 22.64 -21.41
C ILE A 226 -9.80 22.87 -20.54
N ILE A 227 -9.82 22.38 -19.30
CA ILE A 227 -10.96 22.55 -18.39
C ILE A 227 -11.23 24.04 -18.13
N THR A 228 -10.18 24.85 -17.95
CA THR A 228 -10.34 26.30 -17.82
C THR A 228 -11.01 26.94 -19.05
N ASN A 229 -10.67 26.50 -20.25
CA ASN A 229 -11.21 27.04 -21.51
C ASN A 229 -12.61 26.47 -21.83
N ILE A 230 -12.89 25.23 -21.43
CA ILE A 230 -14.17 24.54 -21.63
C ILE A 230 -15.21 24.97 -20.60
N MET A 231 -14.81 25.33 -19.38
CA MET A 231 -15.70 25.88 -18.35
C MET A 231 -16.34 27.23 -18.73
N GLY A 232 -16.12 27.70 -19.97
CA GLY A 232 -17.01 28.65 -20.64
C GLY A 232 -18.37 28.07 -21.07
N PHE A 233 -18.67 26.79 -20.83
CA PHE A 233 -20.00 26.22 -21.05
C PHE A 233 -20.91 26.40 -19.84
N GLY A 234 -21.72 27.45 -19.89
CA GLY A 234 -22.75 27.75 -18.89
C GLY A 234 -22.26 28.69 -17.81
N THR A 235 -23.21 29.34 -17.14
CA THR A 235 -22.89 30.21 -16.01
C THR A 235 -22.42 29.35 -14.82
N PRO A 236 -21.45 29.82 -14.00
CA PRO A 236 -20.93 29.08 -12.84
C PRO A 236 -22.01 28.47 -11.94
N GLU A 237 -23.19 29.08 -11.90
CA GLU A 237 -24.36 28.65 -11.12
C GLU A 237 -24.92 27.31 -11.59
N ARG A 238 -25.07 27.09 -12.91
CA ARG A 238 -25.56 25.80 -13.44
C ARG A 238 -24.59 24.67 -13.15
N PHE A 239 -23.29 24.93 -13.29
CA PHE A 239 -22.25 23.97 -12.98
C PHE A 239 -22.25 23.60 -11.48
N GLN A 240 -22.31 24.60 -10.59
CA GLN A 240 -22.45 24.38 -9.15
C GLN A 240 -23.72 23.58 -8.83
N GLN A 241 -24.84 23.86 -9.47
CA GLN A 241 -26.10 23.17 -9.21
C GLN A 241 -26.10 21.71 -9.67
N PHE A 242 -25.33 21.38 -10.70
CA PHE A 242 -25.20 20.01 -11.19
C PHE A 242 -24.29 19.17 -10.29
N PHE A 243 -23.07 19.65 -10.02
CA PHE A 243 -22.04 18.89 -9.30
C PHE A 243 -22.07 19.11 -7.78
N PHE A 244 -22.36 20.32 -7.30
CA PHE A 244 -22.07 20.77 -5.93
C PHE A 244 -23.29 21.25 -5.14
N LYS A 245 -24.53 20.93 -5.59
CA LYS A 245 -25.78 21.43 -4.97
C LYS A 245 -25.90 21.10 -3.47
N ASN A 246 -25.56 19.88 -3.07
CA ASN A 246 -25.58 19.45 -1.67
C ASN A 246 -24.45 18.44 -1.41
N THR A 247 -24.21 18.15 -0.13
CA THR A 247 -23.12 17.26 0.32
C THR A 247 -23.15 15.90 -0.38
N TYR A 248 -24.31 15.25 -0.45
CA TYR A 248 -24.44 13.91 -1.03
C TYR A 248 -24.25 13.90 -2.55
N LYS A 249 -24.78 14.90 -3.27
CA LYS A 249 -24.54 15.04 -4.72
C LYS A 249 -23.07 15.30 -5.02
N SER A 250 -22.45 16.22 -4.27
CA SER A 250 -21.03 16.53 -4.38
C SER A 250 -20.17 15.28 -4.17
N PHE A 251 -20.42 14.55 -3.09
CA PHE A 251 -19.76 13.27 -2.80
C PHE A 251 -19.97 12.23 -3.90
N GLY A 252 -21.23 12.00 -4.31
CA GLY A 252 -21.57 11.02 -5.33
C GLY A 252 -20.89 11.32 -6.67
N TRP A 253 -20.86 12.59 -7.09
CA TRP A 253 -20.16 12.97 -8.31
C TRP A 253 -18.65 12.78 -8.22
N GLY A 254 -18.04 13.06 -7.07
CA GLY A 254 -16.61 12.79 -6.86
C GLY A 254 -16.29 11.31 -7.01
N LEU A 255 -17.10 10.47 -6.37
CA LEU A 255 -16.99 9.01 -6.43
C LEU A 255 -17.16 8.48 -7.85
N LEU A 256 -18.26 8.85 -8.52
CA LEU A 256 -18.56 8.40 -9.89
C LEU A 256 -17.51 8.87 -10.89
N THR A 257 -17.11 10.14 -10.81
CA THR A 257 -16.10 10.70 -11.73
C THR A 257 -14.77 9.98 -11.56
N THR A 258 -14.36 9.72 -10.33
CA THR A 258 -13.09 9.02 -10.09
C THR A 258 -13.16 7.54 -10.44
N ALA A 259 -14.28 6.86 -10.18
CA ALA A 259 -14.47 5.48 -10.59
C ALA A 259 -14.41 5.33 -12.12
N ALA A 260 -14.98 6.30 -12.86
CA ALA A 260 -14.94 6.34 -14.32
C ALA A 260 -13.54 6.68 -14.86
N ILE A 261 -12.87 7.68 -14.30
CA ILE A 261 -11.52 8.12 -14.72
C ILE A 261 -10.42 7.17 -14.21
N ARG A 262 -10.71 6.40 -13.15
CA ARG A 262 -9.78 5.53 -12.41
C ARG A 262 -8.60 6.26 -11.76
N SER A 263 -8.70 7.58 -11.58
CA SER A 263 -7.67 8.40 -10.93
C SER A 263 -8.27 9.52 -10.05
N SER A 264 -8.00 9.45 -8.75
CA SER A 264 -8.35 10.53 -7.81
C SER A 264 -7.44 11.73 -7.98
N THR A 265 -6.18 11.56 -8.39
CA THR A 265 -5.26 12.70 -8.58
C THR A 265 -5.76 13.66 -9.64
N VAL A 266 -6.29 13.15 -10.76
CA VAL A 266 -6.96 13.97 -11.79
C VAL A 266 -8.20 14.63 -11.20
N THR A 267 -9.08 13.83 -10.61
CA THR A 267 -10.41 14.30 -10.18
C THR A 267 -10.32 15.34 -9.07
N THR A 268 -9.44 15.15 -8.09
CA THR A 268 -9.22 16.08 -6.96
C THR A 268 -8.46 17.33 -7.38
N SER A 269 -7.43 17.21 -8.24
CA SER A 269 -6.66 18.36 -8.74
C SER A 269 -7.51 19.34 -9.53
N LEU A 270 -8.58 18.87 -10.20
CA LEU A 270 -9.51 19.73 -10.93
C LEU A 270 -10.31 20.67 -10.05
N VAL A 271 -10.54 20.29 -8.80
CA VAL A 271 -11.26 21.09 -7.82
C VAL A 271 -10.43 22.31 -7.40
N VAL A 272 -9.10 22.20 -7.41
CA VAL A 272 -8.20 23.26 -6.95
C VAL A 272 -8.37 24.56 -7.75
N PRO A 273 -8.31 24.57 -9.11
CA PRO A 273 -8.61 25.76 -9.91
C PRO A 273 -10.02 26.32 -9.70
N LEU A 274 -11.02 25.47 -9.50
CA LEU A 274 -12.42 25.89 -9.30
C LEU A 274 -12.57 26.72 -8.03
N VAL A 275 -11.98 26.24 -6.94
CA VAL A 275 -11.97 26.95 -5.66
C VAL A 275 -11.08 28.20 -5.75
N ALA A 276 -9.91 28.09 -6.39
CA ALA A 276 -8.99 29.22 -6.61
C ALA A 276 -9.66 30.36 -7.38
N LYS A 277 -10.51 30.06 -8.35
CA LYS A 277 -11.27 31.03 -9.16
C LYS A 277 -12.63 31.42 -8.59
N LYS A 278 -13.00 30.96 -7.39
CA LYS A 278 -14.32 31.22 -6.76
C LYS A 278 -15.50 30.63 -7.54
N VAL A 279 -15.25 29.70 -8.46
CA VAL A 279 -16.31 28.96 -9.17
C VAL A 279 -17.02 28.00 -8.24
N VAL A 280 -16.34 27.48 -7.20
CA VAL A 280 -16.96 26.64 -6.16
C VAL A 280 -16.39 27.03 -4.80
N LYS A 281 -17.20 26.97 -3.74
CA LYS A 281 -16.72 27.15 -2.35
C LYS A 281 -16.05 25.85 -1.87
N LEU A 282 -14.96 25.96 -1.11
CA LEU A 282 -14.25 24.78 -0.59
C LEU A 282 -15.18 23.83 0.20
N GLN A 283 -16.12 24.38 0.98
CA GLN A 283 -17.11 23.60 1.74
C GLN A 283 -17.99 22.72 0.85
N ALA A 284 -18.36 23.22 -0.33
CA ALA A 284 -19.18 22.48 -1.28
C ALA A 284 -18.34 21.47 -2.07
N ALA A 285 -17.06 21.78 -2.31
CA ALA A 285 -16.09 20.94 -2.99
C ALA A 285 -15.50 19.80 -2.13
N ALA A 286 -15.42 19.99 -0.82
CA ALA A 286 -14.86 19.02 0.13
C ALA A 286 -15.50 17.62 0.01
N PRO A 287 -16.84 17.47 -0.01
CA PRO A 287 -17.46 16.16 -0.21
C PRO A 287 -17.10 15.50 -1.54
N PHE A 288 -16.93 16.27 -2.62
CA PHE A 288 -16.47 15.76 -3.92
C PHE A 288 -15.05 15.18 -3.83
N ILE A 289 -14.14 15.85 -3.13
CA ILE A 289 -12.78 15.35 -2.90
C ILE A 289 -12.83 14.01 -2.12
N LEU A 290 -13.67 13.92 -1.09
CA LEU A 290 -13.84 12.69 -0.31
C LEU A 290 -14.43 11.54 -1.13
N GLY A 291 -15.44 11.84 -1.95
CA GLY A 291 -16.01 10.87 -2.88
C GLY A 291 -14.97 10.38 -3.88
N ALA A 292 -14.16 11.29 -4.43
CA ALA A 292 -13.08 10.97 -5.34
C ALA A 292 -12.04 10.02 -4.71
N ASN A 293 -11.72 10.21 -3.43
CA ASN A 293 -10.81 9.34 -2.70
C ASN A 293 -11.33 7.88 -2.67
N ILE A 294 -12.59 7.68 -2.32
CA ILE A 294 -13.24 6.35 -2.36
C ILE A 294 -13.35 5.82 -3.79
N GLY A 295 -13.62 6.67 -4.79
CA GLY A 295 -13.75 6.24 -6.17
C GLY A 295 -12.55 5.47 -6.72
N THR A 296 -11.32 5.74 -6.22
CA THR A 296 -10.13 4.99 -6.67
C THR A 296 -10.12 3.53 -6.27
N THR A 297 -10.77 3.17 -5.16
CA THR A 297 -10.76 1.80 -4.64
C THR A 297 -11.66 0.88 -5.46
N VAL A 298 -12.61 1.44 -6.24
CA VAL A 298 -13.45 0.67 -7.17
C VAL A 298 -12.60 -0.11 -8.18
N THR A 299 -11.48 0.47 -8.62
CA THR A 299 -10.57 -0.21 -9.55
C THR A 299 -9.86 -1.38 -8.88
N ALA A 300 -9.41 -1.21 -7.63
CA ALA A 300 -8.78 -2.27 -6.85
C ALA A 300 -9.73 -3.44 -6.61
N PHE A 301 -11.02 -3.17 -6.34
CA PHE A 301 -12.04 -4.21 -6.24
C PHE A 301 -12.21 -4.99 -7.55
N LEU A 302 -12.36 -4.30 -8.68
CA LEU A 302 -12.52 -4.94 -9.99
C LEU A 302 -11.33 -5.85 -10.33
N ALA A 303 -10.12 -5.43 -9.97
CA ALA A 303 -8.91 -6.23 -10.19
C ALA A 303 -8.79 -7.39 -9.21
N SER A 304 -9.26 -7.23 -7.97
CA SER A 304 -9.19 -8.29 -6.95
C SER A 304 -10.19 -9.43 -7.19
N THR A 305 -11.27 -9.21 -7.93
CA THR A 305 -12.22 -10.27 -8.31
C THR A 305 -11.54 -11.42 -9.08
N PHE A 306 -10.35 -11.20 -9.64
CA PHE A 306 -9.58 -12.17 -10.41
C PHE A 306 -8.30 -12.66 -9.72
N ASN A 307 -7.96 -12.14 -8.54
CA ASN A 307 -6.67 -12.36 -7.89
C ASN A 307 -6.91 -12.73 -6.43
N SER A 308 -6.38 -13.88 -5.99
CA SER A 308 -6.41 -14.52 -4.66
C SER A 308 -7.08 -13.81 -3.46
N ASN A 309 -7.54 -14.59 -2.47
CA ASN A 309 -8.13 -14.05 -1.23
C ASN A 309 -7.29 -12.93 -0.57
N ALA A 310 -5.96 -12.99 -0.67
CA ALA A 310 -5.07 -11.98 -0.12
C ALA A 310 -5.11 -10.64 -0.90
N ALA A 311 -5.22 -10.67 -2.22
CA ALA A 311 -5.38 -9.47 -3.05
C ALA A 311 -6.73 -8.77 -2.78
N ILE A 312 -7.80 -9.55 -2.60
CA ILE A 312 -9.12 -9.05 -2.17
C ILE A 312 -9.02 -8.38 -0.81
N SER A 313 -8.33 -8.98 0.16
CA SER A 313 -8.13 -8.36 1.47
C SER A 313 -7.39 -7.02 1.39
N ILE A 314 -6.43 -6.84 0.47
CA ILE A 314 -5.72 -5.56 0.33
C ILE A 314 -6.62 -4.51 -0.32
N ALA A 315 -7.35 -4.87 -1.37
CA ALA A 315 -8.32 -3.97 -2.00
C ALA A 315 -9.38 -3.52 -0.99
N LEU A 316 -9.85 -4.44 -0.14
CA LEU A 316 -10.74 -4.15 0.98
C LEU A 316 -10.08 -3.24 2.02
N ALA A 317 -8.83 -3.49 2.41
CA ALA A 317 -8.14 -2.62 3.36
C ALA A 317 -7.99 -1.19 2.82
N HIS A 318 -7.69 -1.04 1.53
CA HIS A 318 -7.64 0.26 0.84
C HIS A 318 -9.02 0.95 0.85
N PHE A 319 -10.08 0.22 0.52
CA PHE A 319 -11.44 0.75 0.60
C PHE A 319 -11.84 1.14 2.03
N LEU A 320 -11.63 0.26 3.00
CA LEU A 320 -11.98 0.46 4.41
C LEU A 320 -11.27 1.68 5.00
N PHE A 321 -9.98 1.86 4.72
CA PHE A 321 -9.24 3.05 5.14
C PHE A 321 -9.97 4.34 4.70
N ASN A 322 -10.33 4.43 3.42
CA ASN A 322 -11.00 5.61 2.86
C ASN A 322 -12.44 5.74 3.37
N PHE A 323 -13.17 4.64 3.40
CA PHE A 323 -14.57 4.60 3.80
C PHE A 323 -14.74 4.97 5.28
N ILE A 324 -13.94 4.38 6.17
CA ILE A 324 -13.96 4.69 7.61
C ILE A 324 -13.55 6.15 7.84
N GLY A 325 -12.53 6.66 7.13
CA GLY A 325 -12.19 8.08 7.18
C GLY A 325 -13.40 8.98 6.83
N VAL A 326 -14.13 8.66 5.76
CA VAL A 326 -15.35 9.41 5.40
C VAL A 326 -16.43 9.27 6.47
N LEU A 327 -16.63 8.10 7.06
CA LEU A 327 -17.59 7.91 8.15
C LEU A 327 -17.22 8.69 9.42
N ILE A 328 -15.93 8.90 9.68
CA ILE A 328 -15.48 9.71 10.82
C ILE A 328 -15.70 11.20 10.54
N PHE A 329 -15.23 11.69 9.38
CA PHE A 329 -15.15 13.12 9.10
C PHE A 329 -16.38 13.72 8.42
N LEU A 330 -17.16 12.97 7.63
CA LEU A 330 -18.27 13.56 6.86
C LEU A 330 -19.57 13.77 7.66
N PRO A 331 -20.07 12.80 8.45
CA PRO A 331 -21.38 12.92 9.10
C PRO A 331 -21.35 13.71 10.41
N ILE A 332 -20.22 13.74 11.13
CA ILE A 332 -20.11 14.38 12.46
C ILE A 332 -19.77 15.87 12.28
N PRO A 333 -20.68 16.82 12.62
CA PRO A 333 -20.49 18.24 12.28
C PRO A 333 -19.22 18.87 12.85
N TYR A 334 -18.87 18.57 14.10
CA TYR A 334 -17.69 19.14 14.77
C TYR A 334 -16.37 18.63 14.18
N ILE A 335 -16.34 17.36 13.77
CA ILE A 335 -15.15 16.69 13.23
C ILE A 335 -14.97 17.04 11.75
N LYS A 336 -16.07 17.18 11.00
CA LYS A 336 -16.09 17.61 9.59
C LYS A 336 -15.35 18.91 9.34
N ASP A 337 -15.47 19.84 10.26
CA ASP A 337 -14.85 21.15 10.15
C ASP A 337 -13.33 21.11 10.39
N LEU A 338 -12.79 20.05 11.01
CA LEU A 338 -11.38 20.00 11.38
C LEU A 338 -10.43 20.01 10.16
N PRO A 339 -10.52 19.09 9.18
CA PRO A 339 -9.69 19.15 7.96
C PRO A 339 -9.88 20.48 7.21
N LEU A 340 -11.11 20.98 7.18
CA LEU A 340 -11.45 22.22 6.49
C LEU A 340 -10.79 23.44 7.16
N LYS A 341 -10.82 23.54 8.49
CA LYS A 341 -10.21 24.62 9.26
C LYS A 341 -8.69 24.62 9.11
N LEU A 342 -8.05 23.44 9.15
CA LEU A 342 -6.61 23.29 8.93
C LEU A 342 -6.22 23.75 7.51
N ALA A 343 -6.94 23.30 6.49
CA ALA A 343 -6.69 23.68 5.11
C ALA A 343 -6.88 25.19 4.86
N ILE A 344 -7.96 25.77 5.38
CA ILE A 344 -8.20 27.22 5.31
C ILE A 344 -7.13 28.00 6.08
N GLY A 345 -6.69 27.49 7.25
CA GLY A 345 -5.64 28.07 8.07
C GLY A 345 -4.30 28.14 7.33
N LEU A 346 -3.86 27.03 6.75
CA LEU A 346 -2.66 26.97 5.93
C LEU A 346 -2.76 27.92 4.72
N GLY A 347 -3.91 27.91 4.03
CA GLY A 347 -4.16 28.86 2.95
C GLY A 347 -4.05 30.33 3.40
N LYS A 348 -4.61 30.69 4.56
CA LYS A 348 -4.50 32.06 5.11
C LYS A 348 -3.04 32.43 5.39
N LEU A 349 -2.24 31.50 5.90
CA LEU A 349 -0.83 31.72 6.18
C LEU A 349 -0.02 32.08 4.92
N THR A 350 -0.41 31.54 3.76
CA THR A 350 0.23 31.86 2.46
C THR A 350 0.01 33.31 1.98
N ILE A 351 -0.97 34.04 2.54
CA ILE A 351 -1.11 35.48 2.27
C ILE A 351 0.06 36.27 2.86
N LYS A 352 0.48 35.89 4.07
CA LYS A 352 1.56 36.55 4.81
C LYS A 352 2.94 36.02 4.35
N TYR A 353 3.06 34.70 4.21
CA TYR A 353 4.30 34.03 3.86
C TYR A 353 4.10 33.13 2.63
N ARG A 354 4.40 33.66 1.44
CA ARG A 354 4.12 32.98 0.17
C ARG A 354 4.81 31.61 0.04
N LEU A 355 6.01 31.45 0.60
CA LEU A 355 6.76 30.20 0.55
C LEU A 355 6.21 29.09 1.46
N VAL A 356 5.25 29.39 2.35
CA VAL A 356 4.68 28.38 3.25
C VAL A 356 4.00 27.25 2.48
N GLY A 357 3.31 27.54 1.37
CA GLY A 357 2.67 26.49 0.56
C GLY A 357 3.71 25.52 -0.04
N PHE A 358 4.82 26.06 -0.55
CA PHE A 358 5.93 25.26 -1.08
C PHE A 358 6.65 24.48 0.02
N SER A 359 6.94 25.14 1.15
CA SER A 359 7.61 24.55 2.30
C SER A 359 6.77 23.40 2.88
N TYR A 360 5.45 23.58 2.99
CA TYR A 360 4.56 22.53 3.45
C TYR A 360 4.67 21.25 2.60
N VAL A 361 4.76 21.37 1.27
CA VAL A 361 4.95 20.19 0.39
C VAL A 361 6.27 19.50 0.70
N LEU A 362 7.36 20.26 0.76
CA LEU A 362 8.69 19.71 1.01
C LEU A 362 8.77 19.02 2.38
N PHE A 363 8.19 19.65 3.41
CA PHE A 363 8.21 19.11 4.76
C PHE A 363 7.33 17.86 4.91
N THR A 364 6.07 17.93 4.47
CA THR A 364 5.09 16.86 4.69
C THR A 364 5.38 15.63 3.85
N PHE A 365 5.79 15.79 2.59
CA PHE A 365 5.93 14.65 1.67
C PHE A 365 7.36 14.13 1.53
N PHE A 366 8.37 14.88 1.95
CA PHE A 366 9.76 14.46 1.81
C PHE A 366 10.51 14.49 3.14
N PHE A 367 10.67 15.66 3.76
CA PHE A 367 11.52 15.80 4.95
C PHE A 367 11.03 14.94 6.13
N ILE A 368 9.75 15.05 6.51
CA ILE A 368 9.18 14.28 7.62
C ILE A 368 9.26 12.77 7.34
N PRO A 369 8.80 12.25 6.18
CA PRO A 369 8.97 10.84 5.84
C PRO A 369 10.42 10.36 5.90
N PHE A 370 11.37 11.07 5.28
CA PHE A 370 12.79 10.68 5.31
C PHE A 370 13.36 10.70 6.72
N ALA A 371 13.07 11.73 7.51
CA ALA A 371 13.53 11.83 8.90
C ALA A 371 12.97 10.70 9.77
N LEU A 372 11.67 10.40 9.64
CA LEU A 372 11.02 9.35 10.42
C LEU A 372 11.47 7.95 10.01
N ILE A 373 11.73 7.71 8.72
CA ILE A 373 12.37 6.46 8.25
C ILE A 373 13.77 6.34 8.83
N TYR A 374 14.58 7.40 8.76
CA TYR A 374 15.95 7.39 9.27
C TYR A 374 16.01 7.12 10.78
N LEU A 375 15.18 7.80 11.57
CA LEU A 375 15.08 7.59 13.01
C LEU A 375 14.49 6.23 13.38
N GLY A 376 13.61 5.68 12.54
CA GLY A 376 12.96 4.38 12.73
C GLY A 376 13.84 3.15 12.46
N LYS A 377 15.03 3.32 11.86
CA LYS A 377 15.95 2.21 11.54
C LYS A 377 16.42 1.41 12.75
N ASN A 378 16.43 2.01 13.94
CA ASN A 378 16.94 1.39 15.16
C ASN A 378 15.89 0.56 15.93
N LEU A 379 14.65 0.44 15.43
CA LEU A 379 13.56 -0.27 16.11
C LEU A 379 13.46 -1.76 15.78
N VAL A 380 14.39 -2.29 14.96
CA VAL A 380 14.38 -3.68 14.49
C VAL A 380 15.72 -4.33 14.85
N GLY A 381 15.71 -5.28 15.78
CA GLY A 381 16.86 -6.11 16.07
C GLY A 381 17.05 -7.15 14.96
N LEU A 382 18.21 -7.15 14.32
CA LEU A 382 18.54 -8.18 13.32
C LEU A 382 19.29 -9.29 14.03
N SER A 383 18.90 -10.54 13.85
CA SER A 383 19.68 -11.68 14.33
C SER A 383 19.95 -12.62 13.17
N GLU A 384 21.13 -13.20 13.12
CA GLU A 384 21.54 -14.13 12.08
C GLU A 384 21.80 -15.48 12.74
N ALA A 385 21.06 -16.50 12.31
CA ALA A 385 21.13 -17.85 12.84
C ALA A 385 21.66 -18.81 11.78
N THR A 386 22.64 -19.63 12.12
CA THR A 386 23.16 -20.68 11.24
C THR A 386 22.75 -22.04 11.79
N TYR A 387 22.14 -22.87 10.95
CA TYR A 387 21.71 -24.22 11.26
C TYR A 387 22.55 -25.23 10.50
N ILE A 388 22.80 -26.37 11.15
CA ILE A 388 23.33 -27.55 10.51
C ILE A 388 22.20 -28.56 10.33
N VAL A 389 21.98 -28.98 9.09
CA VAL A 389 21.08 -30.09 8.74
C VAL A 389 21.93 -31.33 8.45
N LYS A 390 21.70 -32.41 9.18
CA LYS A 390 22.30 -33.73 8.94
C LYS A 390 21.21 -34.70 8.49
N GLU A 391 21.39 -35.29 7.32
CA GLU A 391 20.50 -36.32 6.79
C GLU A 391 21.05 -37.73 7.01
N LYS A 392 20.19 -38.74 6.78
CA LYS A 392 20.48 -40.17 7.02
C LYS A 392 21.69 -40.67 6.24
N ASP A 393 21.96 -40.08 5.07
CA ASP A 393 23.08 -40.43 4.19
C ASP A 393 24.42 -39.79 4.61
N GLY A 394 24.44 -39.08 5.75
CA GLY A 394 25.62 -38.40 6.26
C GLY A 394 25.90 -37.05 5.59
N LYS A 395 25.06 -36.58 4.67
CA LYS A 395 25.20 -35.24 4.11
C LYS A 395 24.96 -34.19 5.19
N ILE A 396 25.86 -33.21 5.24
CA ILE A 396 25.80 -32.05 6.11
C ILE A 396 25.52 -30.82 5.23
N MET A 397 24.44 -30.11 5.53
CA MET A 397 24.11 -28.84 4.89
C MET A 397 24.07 -27.72 5.93
N TYR A 398 24.47 -26.52 5.52
CA TYR A 398 24.35 -25.31 6.33
C TYR A 398 23.22 -24.47 5.78
N ARG A 399 22.35 -24.00 6.68
CA ARG A 399 21.24 -23.10 6.37
C ARG A 399 21.41 -21.82 7.18
N ASN A 400 21.42 -20.68 6.50
CA ASN A 400 21.45 -19.38 7.16
C ASN A 400 20.03 -18.81 7.24
N LEU A 401 19.71 -18.24 8.40
CA LEU A 401 18.43 -17.66 8.73
C LEU A 401 18.64 -16.22 9.20
N LEU A 402 18.10 -15.27 8.44
CA LEU A 402 18.00 -13.89 8.87
C LEU A 402 16.71 -13.72 9.68
N ILE A 403 16.85 -13.49 10.98
CA ILE A 403 15.77 -13.30 11.94
C ILE A 403 15.59 -11.79 12.17
N LYS A 404 14.45 -11.24 11.74
CA LYS A 404 14.07 -9.86 12.07
C LYS A 404 13.21 -9.86 13.33
N LYS A 405 13.71 -9.28 14.43
CA LYS A 405 12.97 -9.07 15.68
C LYS A 405 12.50 -7.63 15.78
N TYR A 406 11.21 -7.48 16.01
CA TYR A 406 10.56 -6.19 16.21
C TYR A 406 10.43 -5.97 17.71
N ASP A 407 10.84 -4.81 18.21
CA ASP A 407 10.71 -4.50 19.63
C ASP A 407 9.22 -4.55 20.02
N GLY A 408 8.85 -5.43 20.98
CA GLY A 408 7.45 -5.72 21.33
C GLY A 408 6.96 -7.18 21.17
N ASN A 409 7.86 -8.16 21.00
CA ASN A 409 7.64 -9.60 21.23
C ASN A 409 6.54 -10.37 20.45
N GLN A 410 5.82 -9.79 19.49
CA GLN A 410 4.68 -10.49 18.86
C GLN A 410 4.92 -11.02 17.44
N PHE A 411 5.93 -10.51 16.73
CA PHE A 411 6.21 -10.92 15.36
C PHE A 411 7.71 -11.05 15.12
N SER A 412 8.15 -12.18 14.58
CA SER A 412 9.46 -12.28 13.93
C SER A 412 9.31 -12.93 12.57
N ARG A 413 10.09 -12.45 11.60
CA ARG A 413 10.11 -12.98 10.24
C ARG A 413 11.49 -13.58 10.02
N TRP A 414 11.55 -14.86 9.69
CA TRP A 414 12.82 -15.49 9.32
C TRP A 414 12.88 -15.67 7.81
N THR A 415 14.06 -15.45 7.24
CA THR A 415 14.31 -15.67 5.82
C THR A 415 15.43 -16.68 5.71
N THR A 416 15.17 -17.81 5.03
CA THR A 416 16.21 -18.80 4.76
C THR A 416 16.95 -18.44 3.49
N GLU A 417 18.27 -18.46 3.54
CA GLU A 417 19.15 -18.38 2.38
C GLU A 417 19.80 -19.76 2.21
N ASP A 418 19.26 -20.59 1.30
CA ASP A 418 19.84 -21.89 0.98
C ASP A 418 20.94 -21.68 -0.10
N ASN A 419 22.16 -22.17 0.17
CA ASN A 419 23.37 -21.99 -0.65
C ASN A 419 23.36 -22.72 -2.02
N LYS A 420 22.19 -23.07 -2.57
CA LYS A 420 22.05 -23.68 -3.90
C LYS A 420 21.02 -22.91 -4.71
N GLU A 421 21.53 -22.18 -5.69
CA GLU A 421 20.86 -21.59 -6.87
C GLU A 421 19.46 -20.97 -6.66
N LEU A 422 19.39 -19.63 -6.80
CA LEU A 422 18.28 -18.86 -7.40
C LEU A 422 16.83 -19.21 -6.99
N ASN A 423 16.60 -19.74 -5.78
CA ASN A 423 15.25 -19.88 -5.23
C ASN A 423 14.93 -18.68 -4.34
N GLU A 424 13.70 -18.16 -4.46
CA GLU A 424 13.19 -17.06 -3.66
C GLU A 424 13.35 -17.35 -2.15
N PRO A 425 13.68 -16.34 -1.33
CA PRO A 425 13.83 -16.51 0.10
C PRO A 425 12.55 -17.07 0.74
N ASN A 426 12.59 -18.30 1.27
CA ASN A 426 11.46 -18.85 2.03
C ASN A 426 11.27 -18.06 3.32
N VAL A 427 10.05 -17.56 3.49
CA VAL A 427 9.66 -16.72 4.62
C VAL A 427 9.01 -17.59 5.69
N ILE A 428 9.62 -17.60 6.87
CA ILE A 428 9.06 -18.26 8.05
C ILE A 428 8.39 -17.21 8.91
N SER A 429 7.08 -17.35 9.10
CA SER A 429 6.31 -16.47 9.97
C SER A 429 6.35 -16.99 11.41
N VAL A 430 6.69 -16.11 12.36
CA VAL A 430 6.67 -16.46 13.78
C VAL A 430 5.82 -15.47 14.53
N TYR A 431 4.80 -16.00 15.20
CA TYR A 431 3.84 -15.23 15.97
C TYR A 431 3.79 -15.73 17.41
N ARG A 432 3.81 -14.82 18.38
CA ARG A 432 3.63 -15.19 19.78
C ARG A 432 2.53 -14.36 20.43
N ARG A 433 1.62 -15.05 21.13
CA ARG A 433 0.62 -14.45 22.01
C ARG A 433 0.58 -15.21 23.32
N GLN A 434 1.04 -14.58 24.39
CA GLN A 434 1.14 -15.19 25.73
C GLN A 434 1.96 -16.50 25.68
N ASN A 435 1.29 -17.63 25.96
CA ASN A 435 1.88 -18.97 25.99
C ASN A 435 1.76 -19.70 24.65
N ILE A 436 1.13 -19.11 23.64
CA ILE A 436 1.00 -19.70 22.31
C ILE A 436 2.08 -19.12 21.41
N LEU A 437 2.92 -20.00 20.86
CA LEU A 437 3.92 -19.67 19.86
C LEU A 437 3.59 -20.41 18.56
N ILE A 438 3.43 -19.69 17.46
CA ILE A 438 3.16 -20.25 16.14
C ILE A 438 4.38 -20.01 15.27
N ILE A 439 4.93 -21.05 14.67
CA ILE A 439 6.04 -20.99 13.73
C ILE A 439 5.55 -21.64 12.43
N ASN A 440 5.44 -20.84 11.37
CA ASN A 440 4.70 -21.16 10.14
C ASN A 440 3.25 -21.55 10.43
N ASN A 441 2.96 -22.84 10.35
CA ASN A 441 1.64 -23.45 10.57
C ASN A 441 1.66 -24.43 11.76
N GLU A 442 2.80 -24.59 12.44
CA GLU A 442 2.91 -25.39 13.66
C GLU A 442 2.67 -24.50 14.88
N LEU A 443 1.78 -24.94 15.78
CA LEU A 443 1.45 -24.23 17.02
C LEU A 443 2.03 -24.96 18.23
N PHE A 444 2.80 -24.22 19.01
CA PHE A 444 3.49 -24.63 20.22
C PHE A 444 2.84 -24.02 21.46
N GLU A 445 2.16 -24.89 22.20
CA GLU A 445 1.65 -24.74 23.56
C GLU A 445 2.73 -24.56 24.64
N LEU A 446 3.17 -23.36 25.05
CA LEU A 446 4.18 -23.21 26.14
C LEU A 446 3.54 -23.42 27.52
N ASN A 447 3.27 -24.68 27.87
CA ASN A 447 2.58 -25.11 29.09
C ASN A 447 3.49 -25.99 29.98
N ARG A 448 2.93 -26.80 30.88
CA ARG A 448 3.69 -27.71 31.75
C ARG A 448 4.12 -29.02 31.02
N PRO A 449 5.20 -29.68 31.46
CA PRO A 449 5.52 -31.04 31.02
C PRO A 449 4.30 -31.97 31.17
N GLY A 450 4.08 -32.83 30.17
CA GLY A 450 2.92 -33.71 30.07
C GLY A 450 1.67 -33.08 29.44
N PHE A 451 1.68 -31.79 29.10
CA PHE A 451 0.56 -31.18 28.37
C PHE A 451 0.54 -31.65 26.91
N CYS A 452 -0.60 -32.15 26.45
CA CYS A 452 -0.86 -32.58 25.07
C CYS A 452 -2.08 -31.84 24.51
N ARG A 453 -1.91 -31.15 23.38
CA ARG A 453 -2.87 -30.14 22.92
C ARG A 453 -4.20 -30.68 22.38
N ASP A 454 -4.17 -31.89 21.80
CA ASP A 454 -5.35 -32.49 21.15
C ASP A 454 -5.83 -33.76 21.84
N GLY A 455 -5.35 -34.05 23.05
CA GLY A 455 -5.64 -35.30 23.75
C GLY A 455 -5.07 -36.54 23.04
N GLU A 456 -5.44 -37.71 23.54
CA GLU A 456 -5.14 -39.02 22.98
C GLU A 456 -6.34 -39.44 22.12
N ASP A 457 -6.15 -39.77 20.84
CA ASP A 457 -7.22 -40.35 20.02
C ASP A 457 -7.63 -41.74 20.55
N ASP A 458 -8.74 -42.29 20.06
CA ASP A 458 -9.26 -43.61 20.47
C ASP A 458 -8.26 -44.78 20.26
N ASN A 459 -7.12 -44.52 19.59
CA ASN A 459 -6.04 -45.48 19.35
C ASN A 459 -4.77 -45.18 20.18
N GLY A 460 -4.83 -44.28 21.17
CA GLY A 460 -3.67 -43.97 21.99
C GLY A 460 -2.75 -42.88 21.44
N LYS A 461 -3.20 -41.99 20.53
CA LYS A 461 -2.30 -41.09 19.78
C LYS A 461 -2.47 -39.61 20.10
N PHE A 462 -1.34 -38.93 20.30
CA PHE A 462 -1.28 -37.48 20.54
C PHE A 462 -0.71 -36.72 19.34
N ASN A 463 -1.29 -35.57 18.99
CA ASN A 463 -0.81 -34.73 17.88
C ASN A 463 0.47 -33.94 18.23
N MET A 464 0.62 -33.50 19.49
CA MET A 464 1.82 -32.81 20.00
C MET A 464 1.78 -32.74 21.54
N CYS A 465 2.85 -33.20 22.20
CA CYS A 465 2.98 -33.16 23.67
C CYS A 465 4.27 -32.48 24.12
N ILE A 466 4.23 -31.83 25.28
CA ILE A 466 5.42 -31.30 25.96
C ILE A 466 6.04 -32.43 26.77
N ARG A 467 7.23 -32.87 26.40
CA ARG A 467 7.95 -33.93 27.12
C ARG A 467 8.65 -33.37 28.36
N GLU A 468 9.39 -32.29 28.19
CA GLU A 468 10.16 -31.66 29.25
C GLU A 468 10.44 -30.19 28.92
N ILE A 469 10.88 -29.45 29.94
CA ILE A 469 11.35 -28.08 29.82
C ILE A 469 12.78 -28.04 30.33
N ILE A 470 13.72 -27.71 29.45
CA ILE A 470 15.15 -27.60 29.75
C ILE A 470 15.42 -26.15 30.19
N PRO A 471 15.82 -25.89 31.45
CA PRO A 471 16.03 -24.53 31.93
C PRO A 471 17.13 -23.79 31.18
N THR A 472 18.19 -24.50 30.81
CA THR A 472 19.32 -23.97 30.04
C THR A 472 19.83 -25.02 29.08
N TYR A 473 19.62 -24.79 27.79
CA TYR A 473 20.11 -25.64 26.71
C TYR A 473 21.39 -25.06 26.15
N THR A 474 22.48 -25.82 26.20
CA THR A 474 23.75 -25.41 25.60
C THR A 474 23.85 -25.98 24.20
N PHE A 475 24.10 -25.13 23.21
CA PHE A 475 24.35 -25.52 21.83
C PHE A 475 25.81 -25.21 21.46
N ALA A 476 26.18 -25.35 20.18
CA ALA A 476 27.56 -25.34 19.73
C ALA A 476 28.40 -24.17 20.30
N LYS A 477 29.67 -24.47 20.66
CA LYS A 477 30.64 -23.52 21.25
C LYS A 477 30.20 -22.82 22.55
N GLY A 478 29.34 -23.45 23.36
CA GLY A 478 29.02 -22.97 24.71
C GLY A 478 27.99 -21.84 24.74
N GLU A 479 27.36 -21.51 23.61
CA GLU A 479 26.21 -20.61 23.57
C GLU A 479 24.99 -21.28 24.22
N LYS A 480 24.16 -20.48 24.90
CA LYS A 480 23.06 -20.98 25.73
C LYS A 480 21.73 -20.38 25.30
N GLN A 481 20.68 -21.19 25.38
CA GLN A 481 19.28 -20.81 25.25
C GLN A 481 18.55 -21.13 26.55
N LEU A 482 17.70 -20.21 27.02
CA LEU A 482 16.96 -20.36 28.26
C LEU A 482 15.55 -20.88 27.97
N GLN A 483 14.99 -21.65 28.90
CA GLN A 483 13.60 -22.14 28.83
C GLN A 483 13.27 -22.82 27.49
N VAL A 484 13.96 -23.92 27.20
CA VAL A 484 13.75 -24.69 25.96
C VAL A 484 12.71 -25.78 26.20
N TYR A 485 11.60 -25.70 25.49
CA TYR A 485 10.50 -26.66 25.55
C TYR A 485 10.75 -27.77 24.53
N VAL A 486 10.63 -29.02 24.97
CA VAL A 486 10.79 -30.19 24.10
C VAL A 486 9.42 -30.72 23.74
N PHE A 487 9.01 -30.48 22.49
CA PHE A 487 7.77 -30.99 21.93
C PHE A 487 8.02 -32.31 21.21
N GLU A 488 7.13 -33.28 21.40
CA GLU A 488 7.16 -34.56 20.72
C GLU A 488 5.87 -34.74 19.90
N LYS A 489 6.01 -35.08 18.62
CA LYS A 489 4.92 -35.34 17.68
C LYS A 489 5.17 -36.64 16.93
N GLN A 490 4.17 -37.52 16.84
CA GLN A 490 4.28 -38.77 16.13
C GLN A 490 3.58 -38.66 14.76
N SER A 491 4.27 -39.03 13.68
CA SER A 491 3.72 -39.02 12.31
C SER A 491 3.51 -40.46 11.84
N TYR A 492 2.26 -40.80 11.54
CA TYR A 492 1.87 -42.10 10.98
C TYR A 492 1.42 -41.91 9.53
N GLU A 493 2.06 -42.62 8.61
CA GLU A 493 1.64 -42.68 7.21
C GLU A 493 0.80 -43.96 7.04
N PRO A 494 -0.50 -43.88 6.68
CA PRO A 494 -1.42 -45.02 6.74
C PRO A 494 -1.00 -46.27 5.94
N ALA A 495 -0.07 -46.10 5.00
CA ALA A 495 0.45 -47.15 4.12
C ALA A 495 1.86 -47.67 4.49
N ARG A 496 2.49 -47.23 5.60
CA ARG A 496 3.84 -47.68 6.01
C ARG A 496 3.89 -48.05 7.50
N VAL A 497 4.51 -49.19 7.80
CA VAL A 497 4.73 -49.78 9.15
C VAL A 497 5.82 -49.05 9.96
N ASP A 498 6.23 -47.86 9.53
CA ASP A 498 7.35 -47.10 10.10
C ASP A 498 6.88 -45.77 10.69
N SER A 499 6.41 -45.81 11.94
CA SER A 499 6.12 -44.60 12.71
C SER A 499 7.41 -43.81 12.94
N THR A 500 7.38 -42.51 12.65
CA THR A 500 8.48 -41.59 13.00
C THR A 500 8.03 -40.62 14.07
N THR A 501 8.93 -40.31 14.99
CA THR A 501 8.70 -39.34 16.06
C THR A 501 9.55 -38.11 15.79
N VAL A 502 8.93 -36.95 15.72
CA VAL A 502 9.60 -35.66 15.55
C VAL A 502 9.68 -34.97 16.91
N ARG A 503 10.91 -34.67 17.34
CA ARG A 503 11.19 -33.87 18.54
C ARG A 503 11.61 -32.47 18.12
N THR A 504 10.91 -31.46 18.63
CA THR A 504 11.18 -30.05 18.34
C THR A 504 11.52 -29.33 19.64
N TYR A 505 12.72 -28.75 19.70
CA TYR A 505 13.23 -27.99 20.83
C TYR A 505 13.03 -26.51 20.54
N VAL A 506 12.19 -25.85 21.34
CA VAL A 506 11.74 -24.48 21.10
C VAL A 506 12.17 -23.59 22.25
N SER A 507 12.99 -22.57 21.97
CA SER A 507 13.38 -21.54 22.94
C SER A 507 12.21 -20.58 23.16
N ALA A 508 11.70 -20.53 24.39
CA ALA A 508 10.68 -19.58 24.78
C ALA A 508 11.25 -18.16 24.96
N SER A 509 12.56 -17.97 25.18
CA SER A 509 13.13 -16.63 25.32
C SER A 509 13.31 -15.93 23.98
N ASP A 510 13.77 -16.66 22.96
CA ASP A 510 14.09 -16.10 21.64
C ASP A 510 13.05 -16.46 20.55
N ASN A 511 11.97 -17.19 20.91
CA ASN A 511 10.90 -17.66 20.02
C ASN A 511 11.41 -18.50 18.83
N LEU A 512 12.47 -19.28 19.03
CA LEU A 512 13.26 -19.93 17.98
C LEU A 512 13.28 -21.45 18.15
N ILE A 513 13.24 -22.21 17.05
CA ILE A 513 13.52 -23.66 17.08
C ILE A 513 15.03 -23.84 17.23
N VAL A 514 15.49 -24.34 18.37
CA VAL A 514 16.92 -24.57 18.63
C VAL A 514 17.38 -25.87 17.96
N LYS A 515 16.49 -26.87 17.89
CA LYS A 515 16.80 -28.18 17.33
C LYS A 515 15.52 -28.90 16.89
N LYS A 516 15.57 -29.66 15.81
CA LYS A 516 14.51 -30.56 15.35
C LYS A 516 15.12 -31.90 14.96
N GLU A 517 14.58 -32.99 15.48
CA GLU A 517 15.07 -34.35 15.23
C GLU A 517 13.93 -35.26 14.81
N THR A 518 14.14 -36.03 13.75
CA THR A 518 13.24 -37.11 13.33
C THR A 518 13.85 -38.43 13.72
N VAL A 519 13.13 -39.19 14.53
CA VAL A 519 13.56 -40.47 15.11
C VAL A 519 12.71 -41.60 14.52
N ASN A 520 13.33 -42.72 14.16
CA ASN A 520 12.59 -43.92 13.74
C ASN A 520 12.04 -44.72 14.93
N LYS A 521 11.24 -45.75 14.63
CA LYS A 521 10.71 -46.70 15.63
C LYS A 521 11.76 -47.41 16.49
N HIS A 522 13.03 -47.45 16.06
CA HIS A 522 14.15 -48.04 16.81
C HIS A 522 14.96 -47.01 17.61
N GLY A 523 14.48 -45.76 17.72
CA GLY A 523 15.17 -44.70 18.47
C GLY A 523 16.35 -44.06 17.74
N GLN A 524 16.61 -44.41 16.47
CA GLN A 524 17.71 -43.84 15.69
C GLN A 524 17.27 -42.53 15.03
N ILE A 525 18.12 -41.51 15.11
CA ILE A 525 17.91 -40.21 14.46
C ILE A 525 18.16 -40.36 12.96
N ILE A 526 17.12 -40.16 12.16
CA ILE A 526 17.17 -40.22 10.69
C ILE A 526 17.52 -38.85 10.10
N LYS A 527 17.07 -37.78 10.74
CA LYS A 527 17.31 -36.40 10.32
C LYS A 527 17.43 -35.51 11.54
N SER A 528 18.40 -34.61 11.54
CA SER A 528 18.55 -33.59 12.58
C SER A 528 18.84 -32.24 11.97
N GLU A 529 18.21 -31.21 12.50
CA GLU A 529 18.48 -29.80 12.21
C GLU A 529 18.76 -29.13 13.55
N ALA A 530 19.92 -28.50 13.69
CA ALA A 530 20.34 -27.91 14.97
C ALA A 530 20.97 -26.53 14.76
N LEU A 531 20.63 -25.60 15.64
CA LEU A 531 21.21 -24.28 15.70
C LEU A 531 22.70 -24.39 16.08
N GLN A 532 23.56 -23.78 15.27
CA GLN A 532 25.01 -23.78 15.45
C GLN A 532 25.55 -22.42 15.91
N LYS A 533 24.93 -21.33 15.46
CA LYS A 533 25.38 -19.97 15.75
C LYS A 533 24.19 -19.02 15.78
N LEU A 534 24.15 -18.10 16.74
CA LEU A 534 23.16 -17.01 16.77
C LEU A 534 23.85 -15.66 17.04
N VAL A 535 23.95 -14.82 16.01
CA VAL A 535 24.52 -13.46 16.12
C VAL A 535 23.39 -12.46 16.25
N LYS A 536 23.34 -11.69 17.34
CA LYS A 536 22.41 -10.56 17.51
C LYS A 536 23.13 -9.28 17.05
N LYS A 537 22.57 -8.55 16.08
CA LYS A 537 23.09 -7.32 15.46
C LYS A 537 22.24 -6.12 15.86
#